data_AF-A0A7K1UCW5-F1
#
_entry.id   AF-A0A7K1UCW5-F1
#
_cell.length_a   1.000
_cell.length_b   1.000
_cell.length_c   1.000
_cell.angle_alpha   90.00
_cell.angle_beta   90.00
_cell.angle_gamma   90.00
#
_symmetry.space_group_name_H-M   'P 1'
#
loop_
_entity.id
_entity.type
_entity.pdbx_description
1 polymer ?
#
loop_
_entity_poly.entity_id
_entity_poly.type
_entity_poly.pdbx_seq_one_letter_code
_entity_poly.pdbx_strand_id
1 'polypeptide(L)'
;MVRFYAIFRDGSNSPLHNLESISLLPEYSYILKATDTLKPNGYVDSTVYQFVNTQGEEQLLRIGNWELLYISPWTYNSHGLRYCLYNHLTKTAHEFAGESMGLTFFKNDLFPKLRELSIIPDYHQYLLSEKVDLLETELSELRRRLFEVEKVLRK
;
A
#
# COMPACT_ATOMS: atom_id res chain seq x y z
N MET A 1 14.23 19.47 1.34
CA MET A 1 13.08 19.65 0.41
C MET A 1 11.96 18.72 0.86
N VAL A 2 10.69 19.13 0.77
CA VAL A 2 9.54 18.27 1.14
C VAL A 2 8.80 17.87 -0.13
N ARG A 3 8.47 16.58 -0.26
CA ARG A 3 7.73 16.00 -1.37
C ARG A 3 6.63 15.08 -0.82
N PHE A 4 5.50 15.00 -1.51
CA PHE A 4 4.40 14.12 -1.12
C PHE A 4 4.13 13.09 -2.23
N TYR A 5 3.72 11.90 -1.82
CA TYR A 5 3.39 10.80 -2.71
C TYR A 5 2.11 10.12 -2.23
N ALA A 6 1.21 9.78 -3.16
CA ALA A 6 0.13 8.83 -2.90
C ALA A 6 0.70 7.42 -3.03
N ILE A 7 0.42 6.55 -2.06
CA ILE A 7 0.79 5.13 -2.07
C ILE A 7 -0.49 4.30 -2.25
N PHE A 8 -0.51 3.45 -3.27
CA PHE A 8 -1.65 2.60 -3.60
C PHE A 8 -1.56 1.22 -2.91
N ARG A 9 -2.64 0.45 -2.94
CA ARG A 9 -2.72 -0.88 -2.31
C ARG A 9 -1.69 -1.89 -2.84
N ASP A 10 -1.27 -1.73 -4.09
CA ASP A 10 -0.25 -2.57 -4.70
C ASP A 10 1.19 -2.17 -4.27
N GLY A 11 1.33 -1.05 -3.55
CA GLY A 11 2.60 -0.45 -3.13
C GLY A 11 3.21 0.48 -4.17
N SER A 12 2.58 0.67 -5.33
CA SER A 12 2.98 1.71 -6.28
C SER A 12 2.74 3.11 -5.71
N ASN A 13 3.38 4.10 -6.32
CA ASN A 13 3.30 5.47 -5.86
C ASN A 13 3.16 6.47 -7.01
N SER A 14 2.52 7.60 -6.72
CA SER A 14 2.40 8.74 -7.62
C SER A 14 2.76 10.03 -6.87
N PRO A 15 3.58 10.93 -7.44
CA PRO A 15 3.89 12.21 -6.80
C PRO A 15 2.64 13.08 -6.68
N LEU A 16 2.56 13.85 -5.60
CA LEU A 16 1.52 14.83 -5.35
C LEU A 16 2.11 16.24 -5.50
N HIS A 17 1.39 17.10 -6.21
CA HIS A 17 1.76 18.52 -6.31
C HIS A 17 1.53 19.25 -4.98
N ASN A 18 0.45 18.91 -4.29
CA ASN A 18 0.12 19.36 -2.94
C ASN A 18 -0.83 18.34 -2.27
N LEU A 19 -1.11 18.50 -0.97
CA LEU A 19 -2.02 17.61 -0.26
C LEU A 19 -3.47 17.72 -0.76
N GLU A 20 -3.89 18.88 -1.26
CA GLU A 20 -5.25 19.12 -1.78
C GLU A 20 -5.56 18.27 -3.03
N SER A 21 -4.54 17.99 -3.85
CA SER A 21 -4.64 17.18 -5.07
C SER A 21 -4.94 15.71 -4.81
N ILE A 22 -4.87 15.23 -3.57
CA ILE A 22 -5.17 13.84 -3.22
C ILE A 22 -6.61 13.45 -3.54
N SER A 23 -7.53 14.43 -3.48
CA SER A 23 -8.95 14.25 -3.81
C SER A 23 -9.20 13.82 -5.26
N LEU A 24 -8.20 14.00 -6.15
CA LEU A 24 -8.25 13.65 -7.57
C LEU A 24 -7.76 12.23 -7.86
N LEU A 25 -7.16 11.54 -6.89
CA LEU A 25 -6.65 10.18 -7.05
C LEU A 25 -7.63 9.20 -6.42
N PRO A 26 -8.49 8.53 -7.19
CA PRO A 26 -9.26 7.43 -6.66
C PRO A 26 -8.30 6.32 -6.18
N GLU A 27 -8.68 5.61 -5.12
CA GLU A 27 -8.04 4.34 -4.68
C GLU A 27 -6.64 4.44 -4.02
N TYR A 28 -6.11 5.62 -3.73
CA TYR A 28 -4.92 5.71 -2.87
C TYR A 28 -5.23 5.16 -1.47
N SER A 29 -4.23 4.53 -0.85
CA SER A 29 -4.36 3.96 0.50
C SER A 29 -3.70 4.80 1.57
N TYR A 30 -2.55 5.39 1.25
CA TYR A 30 -1.77 6.18 2.20
C TYR A 30 -1.12 7.37 1.51
N ILE A 31 -0.82 8.41 2.29
CA ILE A 31 -0.02 9.56 1.84
C ILE A 31 1.35 9.45 2.51
N LEU A 32 2.40 9.57 1.71
CA LEU A 32 3.78 9.54 2.16
C LEU A 32 4.42 10.91 1.95
N LYS A 33 4.93 11.48 3.04
CA LYS A 33 5.79 12.66 3.06
C LYS A 33 7.25 12.21 3.03
N ALA A 34 8.00 12.70 2.05
CA ALA A 34 9.44 12.54 1.96
C ALA A 34 10.13 13.87 2.28
N THR A 35 11.00 13.86 3.29
CA THR A 35 11.77 15.03 3.72
C THR A 35 13.24 14.80 3.44
N ASP A 36 13.78 15.54 2.47
CA ASP A 36 15.19 15.49 2.10
C ASP A 36 16.01 16.46 2.96
N THR A 37 17.04 15.93 3.60
CA THR A 37 18.15 16.70 4.19
C THR A 37 19.19 16.95 3.11
N LEU A 38 19.69 18.19 2.97
CA LEU A 38 20.65 18.56 1.94
C LEU A 38 22.04 18.79 2.54
N LYS A 39 23.07 18.42 1.80
CA LYS A 39 24.46 18.81 2.06
C LYS A 39 24.68 20.29 1.69
N PRO A 40 25.73 20.95 2.21
CA PRO A 40 26.07 22.33 1.85
C PRO A 40 26.27 22.58 0.35
N ASN A 41 26.61 21.54 -0.42
CA ASN A 41 26.77 21.60 -1.88
C ASN A 41 25.45 21.40 -2.65
N GLY A 42 24.30 21.35 -1.97
CA GLY A 42 22.97 21.22 -2.57
C GLY A 42 22.52 19.79 -2.90
N TYR A 43 23.39 18.78 -2.73
CA TYR A 43 23.01 17.37 -2.95
C TYR A 43 22.20 16.82 -1.77
N VAL A 44 21.31 15.86 -2.05
CA VAL A 44 20.57 15.15 -0.99
C VAL A 44 21.52 14.28 -0.17
N ASP A 45 21.49 14.45 1.15
CA ASP A 45 22.24 13.67 2.12
C ASP A 45 21.45 12.44 2.58
N SER A 46 20.21 12.66 2.99
CA SER A 46 19.30 11.63 3.48
C SER A 46 17.85 11.99 3.17
N THR A 47 17.01 10.99 2.96
CA THR A 47 15.55 11.17 2.86
C THR A 47 14.86 10.42 3.99
N VAL A 48 14.01 11.13 4.73
CA VAL A 48 13.12 10.55 5.75
C VAL A 48 11.73 10.41 5.16
N TYR A 49 11.14 9.22 5.32
CA TYR A 49 9.78 8.91 4.87
C TYR A 49 8.83 8.81 6.07
N GLN A 50 7.72 9.54 6.02
CA GLN A 50 6.69 9.55 7.06
C GLN A 50 5.31 9.45 6.42
N PHE A 51 4.42 8.65 6.99
CA PHE A 51 3.02 8.64 6.56
C PHE A 51 2.28 9.83 7.18
N VAL A 52 1.35 10.41 6.43
CA VAL A 52 0.58 11.58 6.87
C VAL A 52 -0.89 11.46 6.46
N ASN A 53 -1.77 12.20 7.15
CA ASN A 53 -3.15 12.39 6.71
C ASN A 53 -3.29 13.50 5.66
N THR A 54 -4.53 13.78 5.25
CA THR A 54 -4.83 14.83 4.27
C THR A 54 -4.54 16.24 4.79
N GLN A 55 -4.44 16.42 6.10
CA GLN A 55 -4.01 17.67 6.76
C GLN A 55 -2.48 17.77 6.89
N GLY A 56 -1.74 16.72 6.54
CA GLY A 56 -0.28 16.66 6.63
C GLY A 56 0.25 16.29 8.02
N GLU A 57 -0.62 15.89 8.94
CA GLU A 57 -0.27 15.42 10.28
C GLU A 57 0.29 14.00 10.20
N GLU A 58 1.34 13.73 10.98
CA GLU A 58 2.01 12.43 10.96
C GLU A 58 1.08 11.31 11.43
N GLN A 59 1.09 10.22 10.68
CA GLN A 59 0.36 9.01 10.99
C GLN A 59 1.30 7.82 10.95
N LEU A 60 1.01 6.83 11.79
CA LEU A 60 1.68 5.55 11.74
C LEU A 60 1.02 4.70 10.66
N LEU A 61 1.80 4.00 9.84
CA LEU A 61 1.24 3.00 8.94
C LEU A 61 0.76 1.83 9.79
N ARG A 62 -0.56 1.76 9.99
CA ARG A 62 -1.21 0.71 10.75
C ARG A 62 -2.16 -0.09 9.86
N ILE A 63 -2.00 -1.41 9.89
CA ILE A 63 -2.84 -2.36 9.16
C ILE A 63 -3.29 -3.44 10.14
N GLY A 64 -4.53 -3.33 10.59
CA GLY A 64 -5.06 -4.19 11.65
C GLY A 64 -4.23 -4.09 12.94
N ASN A 65 -3.67 -5.23 13.36
CA ASN A 65 -2.81 -5.32 14.54
C ASN A 65 -1.34 -4.96 14.27
N TRP A 66 -0.96 -4.67 13.03
CA TRP A 66 0.42 -4.41 12.67
C TRP A 66 0.68 -2.92 12.45
N GLU A 67 1.85 -2.46 12.89
CA GLU A 67 2.29 -1.07 12.80
C GLU A 67 3.74 -1.02 12.30
N LEU A 68 4.02 -0.15 11.34
CA LEU A 68 5.39 0.15 10.91
C LEU A 68 6.01 1.18 11.86
N LEU A 69 6.96 0.74 12.67
CA LEU A 69 7.59 1.58 13.70
C LEU A 69 8.63 2.54 13.09
N TYR A 70 9.44 2.04 12.17
CA TYR A 70 10.44 2.86 11.49
C TYR A 70 10.85 2.24 10.15
N ILE A 71 11.37 3.11 9.28
CA ILE A 71 12.19 2.78 8.13
C ILE A 71 13.50 3.54 8.33
N SER A 72 14.64 2.84 8.34
CA SER A 72 15.94 3.49 8.49
C SER A 72 16.12 4.53 7.38
N PRO A 73 16.67 5.72 7.67
CA PRO A 73 16.88 6.74 6.65
C PRO A 73 17.70 6.18 5.49
N TRP A 74 17.25 6.47 4.26
CA TRP A 74 18.03 6.14 3.07
C TRP A 74 19.30 7.00 3.09
N THR A 75 20.45 6.35 3.19
CA THR A 75 21.75 6.98 3.00
C THR A 75 22.38 6.38 1.75
N TYR A 76 23.09 7.21 0.97
CA TYR A 76 23.72 6.81 -0.30
C TYR A 76 24.66 5.59 -0.16
N ASN A 77 25.12 5.29 1.06
CA ASN A 77 26.05 4.20 1.37
C ASN A 77 25.40 2.98 2.06
N SER A 78 24.07 2.93 2.19
CA SER A 78 23.39 1.81 2.87
C SER A 78 23.04 0.69 1.89
N HIS A 79 23.47 -0.54 2.21
CA HIS A 79 22.99 -1.77 1.56
C HIS A 79 21.56 -2.07 2.03
N GLY A 80 20.57 -1.48 1.36
CA GLY A 80 19.15 -1.71 1.61
C GLY A 80 18.56 -0.92 2.79
N LEU A 81 17.23 -0.87 2.84
CA LEU A 81 16.48 -0.20 3.93
C LEU A 81 16.13 -1.21 5.02
N ARG A 82 16.38 -0.87 6.29
CA ARG A 82 15.89 -1.66 7.42
C ARG A 82 14.56 -1.10 7.91
N TYR A 83 13.63 -1.98 8.24
CA TYR A 83 12.33 -1.57 8.75
C TYR A 83 11.83 -2.53 9.82
N CYS A 84 10.99 -2.02 10.73
CA CYS A 84 10.45 -2.81 11.83
C CYS A 84 8.93 -2.77 11.83
N LEU A 85 8.32 -3.95 11.84
CA LEU A 85 6.88 -4.13 12.02
C LEU A 85 6.59 -4.62 13.44
N TYR A 86 5.70 -3.93 14.13
CA TYR A 86 5.22 -4.29 15.46
C TYR A 86 3.82 -4.89 15.40
N ASN A 87 3.62 -6.02 16.03
CA ASN A 87 2.31 -6.66 16.17
C ASN A 87 1.74 -6.36 17.57
N HIS A 88 0.68 -5.56 17.60
CA HIS A 88 -0.04 -5.15 18.81
C HIS A 88 -0.78 -6.30 19.51
N LEU A 89 -1.11 -7.39 18.81
CA LEU A 89 -1.78 -8.56 19.38
C LEU A 89 -0.80 -9.43 20.15
N THR A 90 0.33 -9.78 19.53
CA THR A 90 1.37 -10.64 20.12
C THR A 90 2.41 -9.88 20.93
N LYS A 91 2.41 -8.54 20.84
CA LYS A 91 3.41 -7.64 21.45
C LYS A 91 4.84 -7.91 20.97
N THR A 92 5.00 -8.35 19.72
CA THR A 92 6.31 -8.68 19.12
C THR A 92 6.71 -7.67 18.05
N ALA A 93 8.02 -7.38 17.97
CA ALA A 93 8.62 -6.57 16.91
C ALA A 93 9.44 -7.47 15.98
N HIS A 94 9.35 -7.20 14.68
CA HIS A 94 10.04 -7.95 13.64
C HIS A 94 10.82 -6.99 12.75
N GLU A 95 12.13 -7.14 12.74
CA GLU A 95 13.02 -6.39 11.86
C GLU A 95 13.23 -7.12 10.54
N PHE A 96 13.21 -6.35 9.46
CA PHE A 96 13.38 -6.83 8.10
C PHE A 96 14.40 -5.95 7.35
N ALA A 97 15.12 -6.57 6.42
CA ALA A 97 15.94 -5.89 5.44
C ALA A 97 15.19 -5.85 4.11
N GLY A 98 15.07 -4.67 3.52
CA GLY A 98 14.58 -4.46 2.16
C GLY A 98 15.75 -4.29 1.20
N GLU A 99 15.61 -4.83 0.00
CA GLU A 99 16.62 -4.78 -1.05
C GLU A 99 16.47 -3.53 -1.92
N SER A 100 15.26 -2.97 -2.01
CA SER A 100 15.03 -1.76 -2.81
C SER A 100 15.32 -0.48 -2.04
N MET A 101 15.72 0.55 -2.79
CA MET A 101 15.99 1.89 -2.26
C MET A 101 14.87 2.88 -2.62
N GLY A 102 14.69 3.89 -1.78
CA GLY A 102 13.72 4.96 -2.02
C GLY A 102 12.28 4.45 -2.05
N LEU A 103 11.46 4.96 -2.97
CA LEU A 103 10.03 4.66 -3.01
C LEU A 103 9.67 3.27 -3.56
N THR A 104 10.58 2.61 -4.28
CA THR A 104 10.32 1.24 -4.79
C THR A 104 10.28 0.22 -3.66
N PHE A 105 10.86 0.53 -2.51
CA PHE A 105 10.76 -0.24 -1.26
C PHE A 105 9.32 -0.61 -0.89
N PHE A 106 8.36 0.32 -1.04
CA PHE A 106 6.97 0.04 -0.69
C PHE A 106 6.41 -1.09 -1.54
N LYS A 107 6.63 -1.01 -2.86
CA LYS A 107 6.11 -2.00 -3.82
C LYS A 107 6.83 -3.35 -3.76
N ASN A 108 8.14 -3.33 -3.61
CA ASN A 108 8.98 -4.50 -3.82
C ASN A 108 9.34 -5.23 -2.52
N ASP A 109 9.34 -4.53 -1.38
CA ASP A 109 9.76 -5.08 -0.09
C ASP A 109 8.63 -5.06 0.94
N LEU A 110 8.13 -3.88 1.32
CA LEU A 110 7.21 -3.74 2.43
C LEU A 110 5.87 -4.45 2.19
N PHE A 111 5.15 -4.10 1.12
CA PHE A 111 3.83 -4.67 0.86
C PHE A 111 3.91 -6.18 0.53
N PRO A 112 4.88 -6.68 -0.24
CA PRO A 112 5.12 -8.11 -0.38
C PRO A 112 5.35 -8.80 0.97
N LYS A 113 6.12 -8.19 1.88
CA LYS A 113 6.33 -8.78 3.21
C LYS A 113 5.06 -8.81 4.05
N LEU A 114 4.25 -7.75 3.99
CA LEU A 114 2.94 -7.72 4.63
C LEU A 114 2.00 -8.82 4.07
N ARG A 115 2.09 -9.15 2.77
CA ARG A 115 1.36 -10.28 2.16
C ARG A 115 1.89 -11.63 2.62
N GLU A 116 3.21 -11.82 2.65
CA GLU A 116 3.85 -13.05 3.14
C GLU A 116 3.42 -13.37 4.58
N LEU A 117 3.33 -12.33 5.42
CA LEU A 117 2.85 -12.43 6.79
C LEU A 117 1.31 -12.55 6.91
N SER A 118 0.60 -12.64 5.79
CA SER A 118 -0.87 -12.69 5.71
C SER A 118 -1.58 -11.51 6.42
N ILE A 119 -0.92 -10.34 6.46
CA ILE A 119 -1.43 -9.12 7.10
C ILE A 119 -2.36 -8.36 6.16
N ILE A 120 -1.95 -8.26 4.90
CA ILE A 120 -2.81 -7.77 3.81
C ILE A 120 -3.11 -8.93 2.87
N PRO A 121 -4.33 -9.00 2.31
CA PRO A 121 -4.64 -9.99 1.28
C PRO A 121 -3.69 -9.81 0.10
N ASP A 122 -3.33 -10.91 -0.55
CA ASP A 122 -2.53 -10.82 -1.77
C ASP A 122 -3.29 -9.96 -2.79
N TYR A 123 -2.59 -9.06 -3.49
CA TYR A 123 -3.21 -8.27 -4.56
C TYR A 123 -3.83 -9.19 -5.63
N HIS A 124 -3.24 -10.37 -5.86
CA HIS A 124 -3.83 -11.39 -6.70
C HIS A 124 -5.07 -12.02 -6.07
N GLN A 125 -5.12 -12.22 -4.75
CA GLN A 125 -6.31 -12.71 -4.06
C GLN A 125 -7.44 -11.68 -4.08
N TYR A 126 -7.14 -10.39 -3.96
CA TYR A 126 -8.12 -9.31 -4.13
C TYR A 126 -8.66 -9.24 -5.56
N LEU A 127 -7.78 -9.28 -6.57
CA LEU A 127 -8.22 -9.33 -7.97
C LEU A 127 -8.98 -10.62 -8.29
N LEU A 128 -8.59 -11.74 -7.69
CA LEU A 128 -9.32 -13.00 -7.79
C LEU A 128 -10.68 -12.90 -7.11
N SER A 129 -10.79 -12.28 -5.94
CA SER A 129 -12.08 -12.12 -5.26
C SER A 129 -13.01 -11.21 -6.06
N GLU A 130 -12.53 -10.08 -6.59
CA GLU A 130 -13.37 -9.22 -7.44
C GLU A 130 -13.81 -9.93 -8.73
N LYS A 131 -12.93 -10.73 -9.34
CA LYS A 131 -13.30 -11.57 -10.49
C LYS A 131 -14.30 -12.65 -10.10
N VAL A 132 -14.17 -13.26 -8.92
CA VAL A 132 -15.10 -14.26 -8.39
C VAL A 132 -16.46 -13.63 -8.13
N ASP A 133 -16.53 -12.48 -7.45
CA ASP A 133 -17.77 -11.77 -7.16
C ASP A 133 -18.50 -11.36 -8.45
N LEU A 134 -17.75 -10.91 -9.47
CA LEU A 134 -18.29 -10.60 -10.79
C LEU A 134 -18.85 -11.85 -11.49
N LEU A 135 -18.10 -12.96 -11.46
CA LEU A 135 -18.53 -14.23 -12.03
C LEU A 135 -19.75 -14.82 -11.31
N GLU A 136 -19.85 -14.69 -9.99
CA GLU A 136 -21.01 -15.14 -9.21
C GLU A 136 -22.28 -14.34 -9.56
N THR A 137 -22.12 -13.04 -9.82
CA THR A 137 -23.20 -12.16 -10.26
C THR A 137 -23.70 -12.58 -11.64
N GLU A 138 -22.79 -12.77 -12.60
CA GLU A 138 -23.13 -13.23 -13.95
C GLU A 138 -23.80 -14.62 -13.95
N LEU A 139 -23.29 -15.53 -13.13
CA LEU A 139 -23.82 -16.90 -13.01
C LEU A 139 -25.22 -16.91 -12.39
N SER A 140 -25.49 -16.03 -11.43
CA SER A 140 -26.82 -15.84 -10.85
C SER A 140 -27.82 -15.31 -11.87
N GLU A 141 -27.39 -14.38 -12.73
CA GLU A 141 -28.25 -13.84 -13.78
C GLU A 141 -28.55 -14.86 -14.88
N LEU A 142 -27.55 -15.67 -15.26
CA LEU A 142 -27.75 -16.79 -16.18
C LEU A 142 -28.72 -17.83 -15.63
N ARG A 143 -28.61 -18.19 -14.35
CA ARG A 143 -29.56 -19.10 -13.69
C ARG A 143 -30.99 -18.55 -13.72
N ARG A 144 -31.16 -17.24 -13.48
CA ARG A 144 -32.47 -16.58 -13.58
C ARG A 144 -33.04 -16.66 -15.00
N ARG A 145 -32.23 -16.38 -16.02
CA ARG A 145 -32.66 -16.44 -17.43
C ARG A 145 -33.04 -17.86 -17.84
N LEU A 146 -32.25 -18.86 -17.42
CA LEU A 146 -32.55 -20.27 -17.67
C LEU A 146 -33.91 -20.65 -17.08
N PHE A 147 -34.17 -20.26 -15.83
CA PHE A 147 -35.45 -20.52 -15.16
C PHE A 147 -36.65 -19.92 -15.92
N GLU A 148 -36.54 -18.69 -16.41
CA GLU A 148 -37.61 -18.07 -17.21
C GLU A 148 -37.83 -18.81 -18.54
N VAL A 149 -36.76 -19.27 -19.20
CA VAL A 149 -36.87 -20.07 -20.43
C VAL A 149 -37.52 -21.43 -20.15
N GLU A 150 -37.11 -22.13 -19.09
CA GLU A 150 -37.71 -23.41 -18.69
C GLU A 150 -39.20 -23.26 -18.35
N LYS A 151 -39.58 -22.16 -17.71
CA LYS A 151 -40.97 -21.83 -17.39
C LYS A 151 -41.81 -21.59 -18.66
N VAL A 152 -41.23 -21.00 -19.70
CA VAL A 152 -41.90 -20.83 -21.00
C VAL A 152 -42.02 -22.17 -21.73
N LEU A 153 -40.99 -23.03 -21.71
CA LEU A 153 -40.99 -24.33 -22.40
C LEU A 153 -41.87 -25.39 -21.74
N ARG A 154 -42.24 -25.23 -20.47
CA ARG A 154 -43.18 -26.11 -19.75
C ARG A 154 -44.65 -25.72 -19.92
N LYS A 155 -44.94 -24.65 -20.67
CA LYS A 155 -46.28 -24.31 -21.16
C LYS A 155 -46.49 -24.87 -22.56
#